data_AF-A0A2E4LJT0-F1
#
_entry.id   AF-A0A2E4LJT0-F1
#
_cell.length_a   1.000
_cell.length_b   1.000
_cell.length_c   1.000
_cell.angle_alpha   90.00
_cell.angle_beta   90.00
_cell.angle_gamma   90.00
#
_symmetry.space_group_name_H-M   'P 1'
#
loop_
_entity.id
_entity.type
_entity.pdbx_description
1 polymer ?
#
loop_
_entity_poly.entity_id
_entity_poly.type
_entity_poly.pdbx_seq_one_letter_code
_entity_poly.pdbx_strand_id
1 'polypeptide(L)'
;MLYMKTLKSLLVFLCFSQLSYATVYYCQDSGSVELDMFTSGRPNNITEREEAYRWIVDTSRGWRRADITSFSGTCVVDKGYTVCKADRPYGEAIFSIHPDDSNFILIYVDYGMDLLAFVGNCNKA
;
A
#
# COMPACT_ATOMS: atom_id res chain seq x y z
N MET A 1 52.43 2.51 -33.13
CA MET A 1 52.20 2.14 -31.72
C MET A 1 51.14 3.09 -31.18
N LEU A 2 49.87 2.68 -31.21
CA LEU A 2 49.06 2.40 -30.00
C LEU A 2 49.02 3.62 -29.08
N TYR A 3 47.91 4.32 -28.84
CA TYR A 3 46.58 3.80 -28.58
C TYR A 3 45.58 4.98 -28.59
N MET A 4 44.68 5.00 -29.57
CA MET A 4 43.35 5.57 -29.41
C MET A 4 42.60 4.74 -28.35
N LYS A 5 42.77 5.03 -27.07
CA LYS A 5 41.93 4.54 -25.96
C LYS A 5 41.98 5.64 -24.91
N THR A 6 40.92 6.40 -24.65
CA THR A 6 39.79 5.91 -23.85
C THR A 6 38.60 6.88 -23.96
N LEU A 7 38.22 7.29 -25.17
CA LEU A 7 36.98 8.06 -25.40
C LEU A 7 35.71 7.16 -25.34
N LYS A 8 35.66 6.23 -24.39
CA LYS A 8 34.60 5.21 -24.23
C LYS A 8 34.07 5.10 -22.80
N SER A 9 34.21 6.14 -21.99
CA SER A 9 33.66 6.16 -20.62
C SER A 9 32.73 7.36 -20.43
N LEU A 10 31.81 7.53 -21.37
CA LEU A 10 30.71 8.48 -21.27
C LEU A 10 29.41 7.81 -21.75
N LEU A 11 29.18 6.59 -21.26
CA LEU A 11 27.91 5.88 -21.36
C LEU A 11 27.78 5.07 -20.07
N VAL A 12 26.55 4.89 -19.61
CA VAL A 12 26.14 4.26 -18.34
C VAL A 12 26.07 5.23 -17.16
N PHE A 13 25.35 6.33 -17.33
CA PHE A 13 24.48 6.87 -16.27
C PHE A 13 23.12 7.24 -16.88
N LEU A 14 22.61 6.37 -17.77
CA LEU A 14 21.16 6.23 -17.91
C LEU A 14 20.72 5.48 -16.65
N CYS A 15 20.59 6.21 -15.54
CA CYS A 15 19.65 5.83 -14.51
C CYS A 15 18.30 5.77 -15.23
N PHE A 16 17.94 4.57 -15.69
CA PHE A 16 16.55 4.18 -15.87
C PHE A 16 15.92 4.24 -14.48
N SER A 17 15.70 5.44 -13.96
CA SER A 17 14.59 5.66 -13.06
C SER A 17 13.39 5.21 -13.88
N GLN A 18 12.90 4.01 -13.60
CA GLN A 18 11.59 3.61 -14.06
C GLN A 18 10.69 4.78 -13.66
N LEU A 19 10.19 5.54 -14.64
CA LEU A 19 9.11 6.48 -14.41
C LEU A 19 7.94 5.60 -13.98
N SER A 20 7.86 5.33 -12.68
CA SER A 20 6.65 4.81 -12.09
C SER A 20 5.67 5.97 -12.18
N TYR A 21 4.78 5.90 -13.17
CA TYR A 21 3.71 6.86 -13.27
C TYR A 21 2.91 6.79 -11.97
N ALA A 22 2.90 7.91 -11.24
CA ALA A 22 2.10 8.05 -10.04
C ALA A 22 0.65 7.70 -10.41
N THR A 23 0.17 6.61 -9.84
CA THR A 23 -1.19 6.12 -10.03
C THR A 23 -1.95 6.38 -8.75
N VAL A 24 -3.13 6.97 -8.87
CA VAL A 24 -3.98 7.27 -7.71
C VAL A 24 -5.19 6.34 -7.73
N TYR A 25 -5.44 5.70 -6.60
CA TYR A 25 -6.61 4.86 -6.37
C TYR A 25 -7.46 5.45 -5.25
N TYR A 26 -8.77 5.45 -5.46
CA TYR A 26 -9.78 5.79 -4.47
C TYR A 26 -10.49 4.51 -4.06
N CYS A 27 -10.21 4.04 -2.85
CA CYS A 27 -10.71 2.76 -2.35
C CYS A 27 -11.76 2.97 -1.27
N GLN A 28 -12.80 2.15 -1.27
CA GLN A 28 -13.89 2.18 -0.29
C GLN A 28 -14.14 0.76 0.21
N ASP A 29 -14.18 0.57 1.53
CA ASP A 29 -14.50 -0.76 2.09
C ASP A 29 -15.96 -1.15 1.81
N SER A 30 -16.14 -2.46 1.72
CA SER A 30 -17.45 -3.12 1.70
C SER A 30 -17.59 -4.14 2.84
N GLY A 31 -16.51 -4.40 3.58
CA GLY A 31 -16.50 -5.27 4.75
C GLY A 31 -15.23 -5.11 5.58
N SER A 32 -15.35 -5.39 6.88
CA SER A 32 -14.22 -5.41 7.80
C SER A 32 -14.38 -6.52 8.84
N VAL A 33 -13.25 -7.01 9.34
CA VAL A 33 -13.20 -7.95 10.45
C VAL A 33 -12.11 -7.54 11.43
N GLU A 34 -12.45 -7.56 12.71
CA GLU A 34 -11.51 -7.43 13.82
C GLU A 34 -11.38 -8.81 14.48
N LEU A 35 -10.15 -9.30 14.57
CA LEU A 35 -9.82 -10.58 15.16
C LEU A 35 -8.91 -10.35 16.37
N ASP A 36 -9.39 -10.75 17.55
CA ASP A 36 -8.57 -10.86 18.75
C ASP A 36 -7.69 -12.09 18.62
N MET A 37 -6.47 -11.88 18.11
CA MET A 37 -5.51 -12.96 17.83
C MET A 37 -4.71 -13.37 19.07
N PHE A 38 -4.78 -12.58 20.15
CA PHE A 38 -3.90 -12.72 21.32
C PHE A 38 -4.67 -12.91 22.64
N THR A 39 -5.96 -13.26 22.55
CA THR A 39 -6.82 -13.57 23.70
C THR A 39 -6.86 -12.44 24.73
N SER A 40 -7.03 -11.19 24.25
CA SER A 40 -7.33 -10.04 25.11
C SER A 40 -8.69 -10.18 25.84
N GLY A 41 -9.52 -11.13 25.40
CA GLY A 41 -10.84 -11.42 25.96
C GLY A 41 -11.95 -10.60 25.32
N ARG A 42 -11.68 -9.96 24.17
CA ARG A 42 -12.67 -9.21 23.41
C ARG A 42 -13.40 -10.13 22.43
N PRO A 43 -14.74 -10.04 22.31
CA PRO A 43 -15.45 -10.79 21.30
C PRO A 43 -15.07 -10.28 19.90
N ASN A 44 -14.84 -11.20 18.96
CA ASN A 44 -14.68 -10.85 17.55
C ASN A 44 -15.96 -10.17 17.07
N ASN A 45 -15.87 -8.89 16.70
CA ASN A 45 -17.00 -8.12 16.21
C ASN A 45 -16.91 -7.99 14.69
N ILE A 46 -17.79 -8.70 13.99
CA ILE A 46 -18.14 -8.35 12.61
C ILE A 46 -19.00 -7.09 12.73
N THR A 47 -18.38 -5.93 12.55
CA THR A 47 -19.10 -4.66 12.66
C THR A 47 -19.62 -4.31 11.27
N GLU A 48 -20.92 -4.50 11.04
CA GLU A 48 -21.60 -3.80 9.94
C GLU A 48 -21.61 -2.31 10.29
N ARG A 49 -20.68 -1.54 9.72
CA ARG A 49 -20.63 -0.09 9.93
C ARG A 49 -21.55 0.62 8.95
N GLU A 50 -22.32 1.58 9.47
CA GLU A 50 -23.20 2.43 8.67
C GLU A 50 -22.43 3.33 7.69
N GLU A 51 -21.19 3.70 8.01
CA GLU A 51 -20.33 4.50 7.13
C GLU A 51 -19.10 3.71 6.68
N ALA A 52 -18.96 3.60 5.36
CA ALA A 52 -17.80 2.98 4.70
C ALA A 52 -16.57 3.90 4.82
N TYR A 53 -15.47 3.32 5.29
CA TYR A 53 -14.16 3.94 5.22
C TYR A 53 -13.66 4.06 3.78
N ARG A 54 -12.88 5.12 3.57
CA ARG A 54 -12.28 5.42 2.28
C ARG A 54 -10.79 5.65 2.42
N TRP A 55 -10.02 5.20 1.44
CA TRP A 55 -8.58 5.39 1.36
C TRP A 55 -8.19 5.96 0.01
N ILE A 56 -7.07 6.67 0.02
CA ILE A 56 -6.43 7.20 -1.17
C ILE A 56 -5.02 6.62 -1.20
N VAL A 57 -4.74 5.84 -2.24
CA VAL A 57 -3.43 5.26 -2.50
C VAL A 57 -2.82 6.03 -3.66
N ASP A 58 -1.68 6.66 -3.43
CA ASP A 58 -0.90 7.32 -4.46
C ASP A 58 0.45 6.59 -4.54
N THR A 59 0.69 5.87 -5.63
CA THR A 59 1.87 4.99 -5.73
C THR A 59 3.21 5.72 -5.60
N SER A 60 3.22 7.05 -5.70
CA SER A 60 4.42 7.88 -5.51
C SER A 60 4.54 8.48 -4.10
N ARG A 61 3.43 8.58 -3.35
CA ARG A 61 3.38 9.24 -2.02
C ARG A 61 3.06 8.29 -0.88
N GLY A 62 2.61 7.07 -1.17
CA GLY A 62 2.13 6.11 -0.19
C GLY A 62 0.60 6.07 -0.15
N TRP A 63 0.03 5.97 1.03
CA TRP A 63 -1.42 5.87 1.19
C TRP A 63 -1.91 6.59 2.45
N ARG A 64 -3.22 6.86 2.50
CA ARG A 64 -3.90 7.48 3.64
C ARG A 64 -5.38 7.13 3.66
N ARG A 65 -6.00 7.25 4.83
CA ARG A 65 -7.47 7.31 4.94
C ARG A 65 -7.96 8.68 4.46
N ALA A 66 -9.16 8.74 3.88
CA ALA A 66 -9.65 9.93 3.19
C ALA A 66 -9.81 11.15 4.11
N ASP A 67 -10.12 10.92 5.39
CA ASP A 67 -10.25 11.89 6.48
C ASP A 67 -8.89 12.35 7.08
N ILE A 68 -7.78 11.69 6.73
CA ILE A 68 -6.43 12.04 7.16
C ILE A 68 -5.71 12.77 6.03
N THR A 69 -5.03 13.87 6.31
CA THR A 69 -4.38 14.70 5.26
C THR A 69 -3.02 14.17 4.81
N SER A 70 -2.29 13.52 5.71
CA SER A 70 -0.90 13.09 5.47
C SER A 70 -0.85 11.71 4.85
N PHE A 71 0.00 11.54 3.84
CA PHE A 71 0.36 10.23 3.30
C PHE A 71 1.42 9.57 4.16
N SER A 72 1.41 8.24 4.18
CA SER A 72 2.38 7.41 4.90
C SER A 72 2.70 6.18 4.08
N GLY A 73 3.87 5.60 4.34
CA GLY A 73 4.25 4.34 3.73
C GLY A 73 4.78 4.48 2.31
N THR A 74 5.29 3.37 1.80
CA THR A 74 5.83 3.28 0.44
C THR A 74 5.09 2.19 -0.33
N CYS A 75 4.74 2.50 -1.58
CA CYS A 75 4.08 1.58 -2.49
C CYS A 75 5.07 0.98 -3.49
N VAL A 76 4.91 -0.31 -3.78
CA VAL A 76 5.65 -1.03 -4.81
C VAL A 76 4.69 -1.90 -5.62
N VAL A 77 5.04 -2.15 -6.88
CA VAL A 77 4.32 -3.17 -7.68
C VAL A 77 5.06 -4.49 -7.53
N ASP A 78 4.40 -5.49 -6.95
CA ASP A 78 4.92 -6.86 -6.83
C ASP A 78 3.96 -7.84 -7.48
N LYS A 79 4.43 -8.56 -8.50
CA LYS A 79 3.62 -9.53 -9.28
C LYS A 79 2.28 -8.96 -9.77
N GLY A 80 2.27 -7.69 -10.15
CA GLY A 80 1.09 -6.97 -10.63
C GLY A 80 0.21 -6.38 -9.52
N TYR A 81 0.43 -6.72 -8.25
CA TYR A 81 -0.27 -6.10 -7.14
C TYR A 81 0.39 -4.78 -6.80
N THR A 82 -0.41 -3.74 -6.55
CA THR A 82 0.08 -2.52 -5.89
C THR A 82 0.05 -2.76 -4.39
N VAL A 83 1.23 -2.84 -3.76
CA VAL A 83 1.38 -3.12 -2.33
C VAL A 83 2.02 -1.92 -1.64
N CYS A 84 1.31 -1.31 -0.70
CA CYS A 84 1.79 -0.21 0.12
C CYS A 84 1.96 -0.65 1.58
N LYS A 85 3.15 -0.42 2.14
CA LYS A 85 3.47 -0.74 3.53
C LYS A 85 3.64 0.55 4.31
N ALA A 86 3.05 0.64 5.49
CA ALA A 86 3.26 1.79 6.38
C ALA A 86 4.72 1.87 6.84
N ASP A 87 5.27 3.09 6.85
CA ASP A 87 6.63 3.36 7.36
C ASP A 87 6.61 3.51 8.89
N ARG A 88 6.23 2.46 9.62
CA ARG A 88 6.24 2.48 11.08
C ARG A 88 6.97 1.29 11.68
N PRO A 89 7.74 1.51 12.76
CA PRO A 89 8.42 0.44 13.49
C PRO A 89 7.47 -0.38 14.39
N TYR A 90 6.26 0.12 14.65
CA TYR A 90 5.26 -0.48 15.54
C TYR A 90 3.90 -0.42 14.85
N GLY A 91 3.35 -1.58 14.52
CA GLY A 91 2.13 -1.81 13.73
C GLY A 91 2.42 -2.01 12.24
N GLU A 92 2.25 -3.24 11.72
CA GLU A 92 2.36 -3.50 10.29
C GLU A 92 1.01 -3.23 9.62
N ALA A 93 0.94 -2.19 8.81
CA ALA A 93 -0.20 -1.95 7.93
C ALA A 93 0.21 -2.23 6.49
N ILE A 94 -0.45 -3.20 5.86
CA ILE A 94 -0.22 -3.61 4.47
C ILE A 94 -1.51 -3.37 3.68
N PHE A 95 -1.43 -2.48 2.71
CA PHE A 95 -2.48 -2.20 1.74
C PHE A 95 -2.11 -2.89 0.42
N SER A 96 -2.97 -3.74 -0.11
CA SER A 96 -2.74 -4.43 -1.38
C SER A 96 -3.94 -4.26 -2.30
N ILE A 97 -3.68 -3.78 -3.52
CA ILE A 97 -4.68 -3.67 -4.60
C ILE A 97 -4.42 -4.80 -5.58
N HIS A 98 -5.49 -5.50 -5.96
CA HIS A 98 -5.47 -6.61 -6.91
C HIS A 98 -4.95 -6.16 -8.29
N PRO A 99 -4.30 -7.02 -9.10
CA PRO A 99 -3.69 -6.61 -10.37
C PRO A 99 -4.65 -6.09 -11.43
N ASP A 100 -5.96 -6.33 -11.28
CA ASP A 100 -7.00 -5.75 -12.15
C ASP A 100 -7.50 -4.38 -11.65
N ASP A 101 -6.83 -3.80 -10.67
CA ASP A 101 -7.10 -2.48 -10.09
C ASP A 101 -8.47 -2.34 -9.38
N SER A 102 -9.26 -3.42 -9.26
CA SER A 102 -10.67 -3.34 -8.88
C SER A 102 -10.96 -3.54 -7.40
N ASN A 103 -10.10 -4.28 -6.69
CA ASN A 103 -10.32 -4.71 -5.32
C ASN A 103 -9.10 -4.45 -4.45
N PHE A 104 -9.31 -4.27 -3.15
CA PHE A 104 -8.21 -4.20 -2.19
C PHE A 104 -8.44 -5.05 -0.94
N ILE A 105 -7.33 -5.31 -0.28
CA ILE A 105 -7.27 -5.74 1.12
C ILE A 105 -6.33 -4.79 1.87
N LEU A 106 -6.73 -4.40 3.07
CA LEU A 106 -5.91 -3.64 4.00
C LEU A 106 -5.90 -4.36 5.34
N ILE A 107 -4.72 -4.73 5.81
CA ILE A 107 -4.54 -5.40 7.09
C ILE A 107 -3.72 -4.48 7.98
N TYR A 108 -4.24 -4.18 9.17
CA TYR A 108 -3.50 -3.64 10.29
C TYR A 108 -3.23 -4.75 11.29
N VAL A 109 -1.96 -4.95 11.62
CA VAL A 109 -1.52 -5.82 12.71
C VAL A 109 -1.04 -4.93 13.83
N ASP A 110 -1.77 -4.89 14.94
CA ASP A 110 -1.27 -4.28 16.17
C ASP A 110 -0.47 -5.34 16.95
N TYR A 111 0.73 -4.99 17.40
CA TYR A 111 1.72 -5.94 17.94
C TYR A 111 1.22 -6.60 19.24
N GLY A 112 0.55 -7.74 19.10
CA GLY A 112 0.13 -8.58 20.23
C GLY A 112 -1.25 -8.28 20.80
N MET A 113 -2.09 -7.50 20.11
CA MET A 113 -3.46 -7.22 20.57
C MET A 113 -4.49 -7.73 19.56
N ASP A 114 -4.59 -7.10 18.39
CA ASP A 114 -5.68 -7.35 17.47
C ASP A 114 -5.20 -7.25 16.00
N LEU A 115 -5.88 -7.99 15.12
CA LEU A 115 -5.78 -7.82 13.68
C LEU A 115 -7.06 -7.17 13.16
N LEU A 116 -6.91 -6.12 12.37
CA LEU A 116 -8.03 -5.46 11.71
C LEU A 116 -7.84 -5.54 10.20
N ALA A 117 -8.76 -6.20 9.52
CA ALA A 117 -8.74 -6.34 8.06
C ALA A 117 -9.94 -5.65 7.42
N PHE A 118 -9.69 -4.95 6.33
CA PHE A 118 -10.68 -4.32 5.47
C PHE A 118 -10.57 -4.89 4.06
N VAL A 119 -11.72 -5.07 3.41
CA VAL A 119 -11.80 -5.41 1.99
C VAL A 119 -12.79 -4.49 1.30
N GLY A 120 -12.60 -4.29 0.00
CA GLY A 120 -13.53 -3.50 -0.79
C GLY A 120 -13.03 -3.24 -2.19
N ASN A 121 -13.54 -2.16 -2.79
CA ASN A 121 -13.29 -1.82 -4.18
C ASN A 121 -12.44 -0.57 -4.31
N CYS A 122 -11.69 -0.48 -5.41
CA CYS A 122 -10.93 0.70 -5.78
C CYS A 122 -11.35 1.21 -7.16
N ASN A 123 -11.31 2.52 -7.32
CA ASN A 123 -11.39 3.19 -8.62
C ASN A 123 -10.04 3.85 -8.91
N LYS A 124 -9.45 3.52 -10.05
CA LYS A 124 -8.24 4.16 -10.57
C LYS A 124 -8.59 5.50 -11.20
N ALA A 125 -7.82 6.53 -10.85
CA ALA A 125 -7.95 7.90 -11.37
C ALA A 125 -7.37 8.05 -12.78
#